data_AF-A0A7C7NTB7-F1
#
_entry.id   AF-A0A7C7NTB7-F1
#
_cell.length_a   1.000
_cell.length_b   1.000
_cell.length_c   1.000
_cell.angle_alpha   90.00
_cell.angle_beta   90.00
_cell.angle_gamma   90.00
#
_symmetry.space_group_name_H-M   'P 1'
#
loop_
_entity.id
_entity.type
_entity.pdbx_description
1 polymer ?
#
loop_
_entity_poly.entity_id
_entity_poly.type
_entity_poly.pdbx_seq_one_letter_code
_entity_poly.pdbx_strand_id
1 'polypeptide(L)'
;DISEVTVRAVRMSGPDRDSELAGGLDNWTVNGDKADSATVFRFWAAILTLEVGDLAASNPDNHDRMGLSADTSWSIEFDVEGGTKTMLVGEAGPRFSTTYVRLPDEDEVYVLEGDLRTHVRRLPNEWRSKIVVRIDTTAVARVEIQRDADEYVLVRGDSVWTFENGSETSSTTMTGVMSELASLLAVGFLEAGDSLVAMDQGGVTTAYDESGNILAEVTIGSGESDRWARSAGDEVIYRIGSYRVERIAPKLENMEPSS
;
A
#
# COMPACT_ATOMS: atom_id res chain seq x y z
N ASP A 1 -10.88 -3.68 26.22
CA ASP A 1 -9.54 -3.95 25.72
C ASP A 1 -9.45 -3.44 24.29
N ILE A 2 -8.40 -2.70 23.92
CA ILE A 2 -8.23 -2.12 22.57
C ILE A 2 -7.27 -3.05 21.81
N SER A 3 -7.78 -3.70 20.78
CA SER A 3 -7.02 -4.63 19.95
C SER A 3 -7.63 -4.73 18.56
N GLU A 4 -6.89 -5.31 17.63
CA GLU A 4 -7.36 -5.56 16.26
C GLU A 4 -8.69 -6.31 16.20
N VAL A 5 -8.95 -7.21 17.15
CA VAL A 5 -10.17 -8.05 17.15
C VAL A 5 -11.35 -7.40 17.86
N THR A 6 -11.12 -6.35 18.65
CA THR A 6 -12.16 -5.66 19.44
C THR A 6 -12.56 -4.32 18.84
N VAL A 7 -11.76 -3.77 17.93
CA VAL A 7 -11.96 -2.46 17.31
C VAL A 7 -12.59 -2.61 15.92
N ARG A 8 -13.65 -1.83 15.68
CA ARG A 8 -14.35 -1.79 14.38
C ARG A 8 -13.72 -0.79 13.42
N ALA A 9 -13.28 0.34 13.95
CA ALA A 9 -12.63 1.40 13.21
C ALA A 9 -11.66 2.18 14.10
N VAL A 10 -10.63 2.75 13.47
CA VAL A 10 -9.69 3.69 14.08
C VAL A 10 -9.70 4.96 13.26
N ARG A 11 -10.10 6.08 13.87
CA ARG A 11 -10.06 7.40 13.23
C ARG A 11 -8.87 8.18 13.77
N MET A 12 -8.00 8.61 12.86
CA MET A 12 -6.84 9.44 13.15
C MET A 12 -7.09 10.78 12.48
N SER A 13 -7.28 11.83 13.30
CA SER A 13 -7.63 13.16 12.80
C SER A 13 -6.56 14.16 13.20
N GLY A 14 -6.16 15.03 12.27
CA GLY A 14 -5.16 16.06 12.51
C GLY A 14 -5.57 17.40 11.91
N PRO A 15 -4.74 18.45 12.05
CA PRO A 15 -5.09 19.80 11.59
C PRO A 15 -5.29 19.91 10.07
N ASP A 16 -4.71 19.00 9.29
CA ASP A 16 -4.63 19.09 7.84
C ASP A 16 -5.20 17.87 7.10
N ARG A 17 -5.48 16.76 7.80
CA ARG A 17 -5.99 15.53 7.20
C ARG A 17 -6.56 14.58 8.24
N ASP A 18 -7.42 13.69 7.74
CA ASP A 18 -7.97 12.57 8.49
C ASP A 18 -7.66 11.25 7.81
N SER A 19 -7.64 10.17 8.59
CA SER A 19 -7.52 8.79 8.12
C SER A 19 -8.38 7.89 8.97
N GLU A 20 -9.24 7.09 8.34
CA GLU A 20 -10.05 6.08 8.99
C GLU A 20 -9.61 4.70 8.52
N LEU A 21 -9.09 3.90 9.44
CA LEU A 21 -8.94 2.46 9.25
C LEU A 21 -10.26 1.78 9.64
N ALA A 22 -10.86 1.00 8.75
CA ALA A 22 -12.12 0.29 9.01
C ALA A 22 -12.19 -1.08 8.30
N GLY A 23 -13.08 -1.96 8.77
CA GLY A 23 -13.34 -3.26 8.12
C GLY A 23 -12.93 -4.49 8.94
N GLY A 24 -12.06 -4.31 9.95
CA GLY A 24 -11.66 -5.37 10.87
C GLY A 24 -10.84 -6.50 10.23
N LEU A 25 -10.71 -7.62 10.97
CA LEU A 25 -9.86 -8.77 10.67
C LEU A 25 -9.71 -9.09 9.17
N ASP A 26 -8.46 -9.01 8.70
CA ASP A 26 -7.95 -9.28 7.35
C ASP A 26 -8.45 -8.40 6.19
N ASN A 27 -9.42 -7.52 6.40
CA ASN A 27 -10.02 -6.69 5.35
C ASN A 27 -10.01 -5.20 5.69
N TRP A 28 -8.96 -4.76 6.38
CA TRP A 28 -8.77 -3.36 6.67
C TRP A 28 -8.73 -2.52 5.39
N THR A 29 -9.49 -1.45 5.42
CA THR A 29 -9.50 -0.36 4.45
C THR A 29 -9.01 0.91 5.12
N VAL A 30 -8.46 1.84 4.35
CA VAL A 30 -8.18 3.22 4.74
C VAL A 30 -9.01 4.14 3.87
N ASN A 31 -9.92 4.91 4.47
CA ASN A 31 -10.84 5.80 3.75
C ASN A 31 -11.59 5.10 2.58
N GLY A 32 -11.90 3.80 2.74
CA GLY A 32 -12.57 2.98 1.72
C GLY A 32 -11.62 2.24 0.75
N ASP A 33 -10.35 2.63 0.66
CA ASP A 33 -9.35 1.92 -0.15
C ASP A 33 -8.75 0.73 0.61
N LYS A 34 -8.36 -0.33 -0.09
CA LYS A 34 -7.67 -1.48 0.53
C LYS A 34 -6.40 -1.03 1.26
N ALA A 35 -6.28 -1.35 2.56
CA ALA A 35 -5.09 -1.05 3.34
C ALA A 35 -3.99 -2.11 3.13
N ASP A 36 -2.74 -1.70 3.32
CA ASP A 36 -1.59 -2.58 3.36
C ASP A 36 -1.58 -3.34 4.69
N SER A 37 -1.79 -4.66 4.64
CA SER A 37 -1.90 -5.51 5.83
C SER A 37 -0.65 -5.48 6.70
N ALA A 38 0.55 -5.37 6.11
CA ALA A 38 1.79 -5.28 6.87
C ALA A 38 1.89 -3.94 7.64
N THR A 39 1.36 -2.86 7.08
CA THR A 39 1.33 -1.54 7.72
C THR A 39 0.29 -1.49 8.83
N VAL A 40 -0.88 -2.10 8.63
CA VAL A 40 -1.90 -2.25 9.69
C VAL A 40 -1.39 -3.14 10.83
N PHE A 41 -0.71 -4.25 10.51
CA PHE A 41 -0.09 -5.11 11.51
C PHE A 41 0.93 -4.36 12.37
N ARG A 42 1.81 -3.55 11.74
CA ARG A 42 2.78 -2.73 12.49
C ARG A 42 2.11 -1.72 13.42
N PHE A 43 0.99 -1.15 13.01
CA PHE A 43 0.20 -0.26 13.85
C PHE A 43 -0.34 -0.98 15.09
N TRP A 44 -0.99 -2.13 14.92
CA TRP A 44 -1.49 -2.90 16.06
C TRP A 44 -0.38 -3.40 16.97
N ALA A 45 0.75 -3.83 16.40
CA ALA A 45 1.94 -4.17 17.17
C ALA A 45 2.44 -2.97 18.00
N ALA A 46 2.44 -1.76 17.44
CA ALA A 46 2.79 -0.56 18.18
C ALA A 46 1.81 -0.28 19.33
N ILE A 47 0.50 -0.36 19.09
CA ILE A 47 -0.55 -0.17 20.11
C ILE A 47 -0.35 -1.11 21.31
N LEU A 48 -0.04 -2.39 21.06
CA LEU A 48 0.15 -3.39 22.11
C LEU A 48 1.41 -3.15 22.97
N THR A 49 2.36 -2.36 22.48
CA THR A 49 3.62 -2.05 23.17
C THR A 49 3.65 -0.69 23.84
N LEU A 50 2.54 0.07 23.78
CA LEU A 50 2.48 1.40 24.38
C LEU A 50 2.52 1.32 25.90
N GLU A 51 3.36 2.17 26.50
CA GLU A 51 3.45 2.30 27.96
C GLU A 51 3.16 3.74 28.37
N VAL A 52 2.25 3.92 29.33
CA VAL A 52 1.98 5.24 29.91
C VAL A 52 3.06 5.54 30.94
N GLY A 53 3.86 6.56 30.66
CA GLY A 53 4.90 7.06 31.55
C GLY A 53 4.43 8.16 32.48
N ASP A 54 5.35 9.07 32.79
CA ASP A 54 5.18 10.10 33.82
C ASP A 54 4.14 11.18 33.44
N LEU A 55 3.53 11.79 34.46
CA LEU A 55 2.76 13.03 34.32
C LEU A 55 3.71 14.17 33.93
N ALA A 56 3.51 14.75 32.75
CA ALA A 56 4.33 15.84 32.21
C ALA A 56 3.83 17.24 32.62
N ALA A 57 2.52 17.42 32.68
CA ALA A 57 1.88 18.68 33.07
C ALA A 57 0.43 18.44 33.54
N SER A 58 -0.07 19.33 34.38
CA SER A 58 -1.48 19.39 34.79
C SER A 58 -2.08 20.80 34.71
N ASN A 59 -1.29 21.81 34.30
CA ASN A 59 -1.81 23.14 34.02
C ASN A 59 -2.18 23.24 32.52
N PRO A 60 -3.45 23.51 32.16
CA PRO A 60 -3.92 23.67 30.77
C PRO A 60 -3.14 24.66 29.90
N ASP A 61 -2.51 25.68 30.50
CA ASP A 61 -1.68 26.65 29.77
C ASP A 61 -0.50 25.98 29.02
N ASN A 62 -0.19 24.72 29.34
CA ASN A 62 0.85 23.94 28.68
C ASN A 62 0.37 23.18 27.44
N HIS A 63 -0.94 23.05 27.21
CA HIS A 63 -1.49 22.23 26.13
C HIS A 63 -0.99 22.70 24.75
N ASP A 64 -1.05 24.00 24.46
CA ASP A 64 -0.61 24.56 23.18
C ASP A 64 0.86 24.25 22.87
N ARG A 65 1.77 24.52 23.83
CA ARG A 65 3.21 24.27 23.64
C ARG A 65 3.57 22.79 23.53
N MET A 66 2.68 21.90 23.96
CA MET A 66 2.82 20.45 23.86
C MET A 66 2.09 19.88 22.63
N GLY A 67 1.46 20.73 21.81
CA GLY A 67 0.67 20.31 20.63
C GLY A 67 -0.61 19.57 21.00
N LEU A 68 -1.21 19.89 22.14
CA LEU A 68 -2.41 19.21 22.69
C LEU A 68 -3.64 20.11 22.73
N SER A 69 -3.65 21.20 21.97
CA SER A 69 -4.84 22.05 21.82
C SER A 69 -5.71 21.61 20.65
N ALA A 70 -6.95 22.12 20.62
CA ALA A 70 -7.93 21.78 19.59
C ALA A 70 -7.41 22.00 18.16
N ASP A 71 -6.58 23.03 17.95
CA ASP A 71 -6.11 23.41 16.61
C ASP A 71 -4.79 22.72 16.20
N THR A 72 -4.04 22.17 17.17
CA THR A 72 -2.69 21.64 16.93
C THR A 72 -2.56 20.15 17.18
N SER A 73 -3.48 19.58 17.96
CA SER A 73 -3.44 18.17 18.33
C SER A 73 -3.81 17.26 17.17
N TRP A 74 -3.19 16.10 17.18
CA TRP A 74 -3.75 14.93 16.53
C TRP A 74 -4.68 14.23 17.51
N SER A 75 -5.63 13.48 16.99
CA SER A 75 -6.48 12.59 17.78
C SER A 75 -6.43 11.18 17.20
N ILE A 76 -6.53 10.20 18.08
CA ILE A 76 -6.83 8.83 17.72
C ILE A 76 -8.07 8.38 18.47
N GLU A 77 -9.09 7.97 17.73
CA GLU A 77 -10.36 7.47 18.22
C GLU A 77 -10.52 6.00 17.83
N PHE A 78 -10.81 5.15 18.81
CA PHE A 78 -11.13 3.75 18.60
C PHE A 78 -12.64 3.53 18.76
N ASP A 79 -13.28 3.02 17.71
CA ASP A 79 -14.66 2.53 17.75
C ASP A 79 -14.67 1.10 18.31
N VAL A 80 -15.21 0.96 19.52
CA VAL A 80 -15.29 -0.30 20.26
C VAL A 80 -16.73 -0.62 20.63
N GLU A 81 -17.00 -1.84 21.09
CA GLU A 81 -18.31 -2.16 21.62
C GLU A 81 -18.67 -1.25 22.82
N GLY A 82 -19.81 -0.57 22.73
CA GLY A 82 -20.32 0.31 23.79
C GLY A 82 -19.89 1.78 23.69
N GLY A 83 -19.13 2.19 22.66
CA GLY A 83 -18.84 3.60 22.39
C GLY A 83 -17.46 3.82 21.77
N THR A 84 -16.98 5.07 21.83
CA THR A 84 -15.65 5.44 21.34
C THR A 84 -14.68 5.70 22.50
N LYS A 85 -13.39 5.49 22.23
CA LYS A 85 -12.29 5.86 23.13
C LYS A 85 -11.33 6.76 22.38
N THR A 86 -11.13 7.98 22.86
CA THR A 86 -10.35 9.01 22.17
C THR A 86 -9.17 9.46 23.00
N MET A 87 -8.02 9.64 22.36
CA MET A 87 -6.82 10.22 22.95
C MET A 87 -6.27 11.30 22.03
N LEU A 88 -5.89 12.44 22.62
CA LEU A 88 -5.16 13.49 21.94
C LEU A 88 -3.66 13.16 21.96
N VAL A 89 -3.01 13.40 20.83
CA VAL A 89 -1.61 13.05 20.54
C VAL A 89 -0.91 14.31 20.08
N GLY A 90 0.09 14.74 20.85
CA GLY A 90 0.76 16.01 20.64
C GLY A 90 2.17 15.89 20.07
N GLU A 91 3.03 16.77 20.54
CA GLU A 91 4.43 16.82 20.15
C GLU A 91 5.25 15.67 20.74
N ALA A 92 6.44 15.48 20.19
CA ALA A 92 7.40 14.53 20.72
C ALA A 92 7.73 14.87 22.18
N GLY A 93 7.81 13.82 23.01
CA GLY A 93 8.20 13.93 24.41
C GLY A 93 9.71 14.16 24.58
N PRO A 94 10.17 14.30 25.83
CA PRO A 94 11.55 14.66 26.14
C PRO A 94 12.55 13.52 25.87
N ARG A 95 12.08 12.28 25.75
CA ARG A 95 12.91 11.08 25.50
C ARG A 95 12.68 10.58 24.07
N PHE A 96 13.66 9.82 23.54
CA PHE A 96 13.50 9.15 22.26
C PHE A 96 12.27 8.22 22.29
N SER A 97 11.50 8.19 21.20
CA SER A 97 10.27 7.38 21.08
C SER A 97 9.23 7.67 22.17
N THR A 98 9.08 8.94 22.56
CA THR A 98 8.00 9.37 23.46
C THR A 98 7.14 10.46 22.85
N THR A 99 5.92 10.62 23.35
CA THR A 99 4.95 11.60 22.85
C THR A 99 4.05 12.08 23.97
N TYR A 100 3.68 13.36 23.95
CA TYR A 100 2.70 13.89 24.88
C TYR A 100 1.29 13.45 24.48
N VAL A 101 0.51 12.97 25.43
CA VAL A 101 -0.89 12.58 25.23
C VAL A 101 -1.78 13.10 26.34
N ARG A 102 -3.05 13.34 26.03
CA ARG A 102 -4.10 13.61 27.03
C ARG A 102 -5.46 13.09 26.59
N LEU A 103 -6.39 12.93 27.52
CA LEU A 103 -7.79 12.71 27.18
C LEU A 103 -8.48 14.05 26.87
N PRO A 104 -9.49 14.11 25.97
CA PRO A 104 -10.10 15.36 25.53
C PRO A 104 -10.61 16.29 26.64
N ASP A 105 -11.04 15.72 27.77
CA ASP A 105 -11.65 16.45 28.89
C ASP A 105 -10.77 16.49 30.16
N GLU A 106 -9.48 16.12 30.06
CA GLU A 106 -8.57 16.04 31.22
C GLU A 106 -7.34 16.94 31.10
N ASP A 107 -7.08 17.78 32.11
CA ASP A 107 -5.97 18.73 32.07
C ASP A 107 -4.59 18.04 32.12
N GLU A 108 -4.54 16.84 32.69
CA GLU A 108 -3.36 16.00 32.81
C GLU A 108 -2.81 15.56 31.47
N VAL A 109 -1.53 15.87 31.26
CA VAL A 109 -0.73 15.43 30.11
C VAL A 109 0.26 14.37 30.58
N TYR A 110 0.26 13.23 29.90
CA TYR A 110 1.19 12.14 30.16
C TYR A 110 2.22 12.01 29.04
N VAL A 111 3.36 11.42 29.37
CA VAL A 111 4.34 10.95 28.38
C VAL A 111 3.98 9.51 28.02
N LEU A 112 3.60 9.26 26.77
CA LEU A 112 3.42 7.92 26.22
C LEU A 112 4.74 7.45 25.61
N GLU A 113 5.17 6.24 25.96
CA GLU A 113 6.32 5.57 25.35
C GLU A 113 5.86 4.65 24.21
N GLY A 114 6.58 4.72 23.09
CA GLY A 114 6.27 3.98 21.86
C GLY A 114 6.04 4.89 20.65
N ASP A 115 5.84 4.28 19.48
CA ASP A 115 5.84 4.97 18.19
C ASP A 115 4.43 5.40 17.71
N LEU A 116 3.50 5.66 18.63
CA LEU A 116 2.12 5.98 18.28
C LEU A 116 2.02 7.18 17.33
N ARG A 117 2.82 8.24 17.60
CA ARG A 117 2.77 9.48 16.84
C ARG A 117 3.11 9.29 15.35
N THR A 118 4.03 8.39 15.02
CA THR A 118 4.36 8.09 13.62
C THR A 118 3.21 7.44 12.88
N HIS A 119 2.42 6.60 13.57
CA HIS A 119 1.23 6.00 12.98
C HIS A 119 0.10 7.00 12.84
N VAL A 120 -0.22 7.77 13.88
CA VAL A 120 -1.31 8.76 13.85
C VAL A 120 -1.11 9.81 12.77
N ARG A 121 0.14 10.22 12.53
CA ARG A 121 0.49 11.23 11.51
C ARG A 121 0.75 10.64 10.13
N ARG A 122 0.60 9.33 9.93
CA ARG A 122 0.82 8.69 8.62
C ARG A 122 -0.17 9.23 7.58
N LEU A 123 0.27 9.44 6.35
CA LEU A 123 -0.61 9.89 5.27
C LEU A 123 -1.60 8.78 4.86
N PRO A 124 -2.83 9.09 4.43
CA PRO A 124 -3.77 8.09 3.92
C PRO A 124 -3.15 7.16 2.86
N ASN A 125 -2.42 7.71 1.89
CA ASN A 125 -1.75 6.94 0.84
C ASN A 125 -0.59 6.05 1.33
N GLU A 126 -0.07 6.27 2.54
CA GLU A 126 0.94 5.40 3.15
C GLU A 126 0.33 4.21 3.89
N TRP A 127 -0.98 4.23 4.14
CA TRP A 127 -1.74 3.09 4.63
C TRP A 127 -2.25 2.19 3.49
N ARG A 128 -2.47 2.74 2.29
CA ARG A 128 -3.05 2.01 1.16
C ARG A 128 -2.12 0.92 0.63
N SER A 129 -2.70 -0.19 0.19
CA SER A 129 -1.98 -1.27 -0.47
C SER A 129 -1.47 -0.83 -1.84
N LYS A 130 -0.15 -0.97 -2.06
CA LYS A 130 0.50 -0.68 -3.35
C LYS A 130 0.64 -1.92 -4.24
N ILE A 131 -0.03 -3.00 -3.90
CA ILE A 131 0.00 -4.24 -4.69
C ILE A 131 -0.89 -4.03 -5.91
N VAL A 132 -0.28 -4.00 -7.10
CA VAL A 132 -1.01 -3.98 -8.38
C VAL A 132 -1.46 -5.40 -8.73
N VAL A 133 -0.54 -6.36 -8.60
CA VAL A 133 -0.85 -7.78 -8.77
C VAL A 133 0.00 -8.64 -7.84
N ARG A 134 -0.57 -9.75 -7.39
CA ARG A 134 0.10 -10.78 -6.59
C ARG A 134 -0.60 -12.11 -6.83
N ILE A 135 0.02 -12.98 -7.63
CA ILE A 135 -0.50 -14.32 -7.92
C ILE A 135 0.50 -15.40 -7.54
N ASP A 136 -0.01 -16.62 -7.32
CA ASP A 136 0.84 -17.81 -7.26
C ASP A 136 1.32 -18.13 -8.68
N THR A 137 2.58 -17.81 -8.95
CA THR A 137 3.18 -18.01 -10.26
C THR A 137 3.45 -19.47 -10.59
N THR A 138 3.35 -20.39 -9.64
CA THR A 138 3.48 -21.82 -9.93
C THR A 138 2.37 -22.34 -10.83
N ALA A 139 1.18 -21.75 -10.77
CA ALA A 139 0.03 -22.09 -11.61
C ALA A 139 0.08 -21.49 -13.03
N VAL A 140 0.97 -20.53 -13.30
CA VAL A 140 1.02 -19.83 -14.59
C VAL A 140 1.62 -20.72 -15.67
N ALA A 141 0.83 -21.08 -16.67
CA ALA A 141 1.26 -21.92 -17.81
C ALA A 141 1.52 -21.10 -19.09
N ARG A 142 0.89 -19.93 -19.21
CA ARG A 142 0.97 -19.07 -20.40
C ARG A 142 0.99 -17.61 -19.99
N VAL A 143 1.77 -16.80 -20.70
CA VAL A 143 1.78 -15.34 -20.56
C VAL A 143 1.67 -14.73 -21.95
N GLU A 144 0.69 -13.86 -22.14
CA GLU A 144 0.50 -13.05 -23.35
C GLU A 144 0.92 -11.62 -23.02
N ILE A 145 1.77 -11.04 -23.88
CA ILE A 145 2.24 -9.67 -23.71
C ILE A 145 1.96 -8.92 -25.01
N GLN A 146 1.15 -7.88 -24.91
CA GLN A 146 1.02 -6.84 -25.90
C GLN A 146 1.86 -5.64 -25.44
N ARG A 147 2.79 -5.19 -26.27
CA ARG A 147 3.68 -4.07 -25.96
C ARG A 147 3.85 -3.20 -27.21
N ASP A 148 3.36 -1.97 -27.12
CA ASP A 148 3.31 -1.05 -28.27
C ASP A 148 2.62 -1.69 -29.49
N ALA A 149 3.37 -1.99 -30.57
CA ALA A 149 2.86 -2.64 -31.77
C ALA A 149 3.08 -4.16 -31.80
N ASP A 150 3.86 -4.70 -30.86
CA ASP A 150 4.19 -6.12 -30.79
C ASP A 150 3.22 -6.87 -29.89
N GLU A 151 2.90 -8.10 -30.29
CA GLU A 151 2.15 -9.05 -29.50
C GLU A 151 2.86 -10.40 -29.57
N TYR A 152 3.12 -11.00 -28.42
CA TYR A 152 3.80 -12.27 -28.35
C TYR A 152 3.36 -13.07 -27.13
N VAL A 153 3.59 -14.38 -27.24
CA VAL A 153 3.08 -15.37 -26.29
C VAL A 153 4.23 -16.24 -25.82
N LEU A 154 4.33 -16.39 -24.51
CA LEU A 154 5.26 -17.31 -23.86
C LEU A 154 4.48 -18.43 -23.19
N VAL A 155 4.94 -19.66 -23.37
CA VAL A 155 4.37 -20.87 -22.79
C VAL A 155 5.40 -21.58 -21.94
N ARG A 156 4.96 -22.13 -20.82
CA ARG A 156 5.80 -22.93 -19.93
C ARG A 156 5.94 -24.33 -20.50
N GLY A 157 7.16 -24.73 -20.87
CA GLY A 157 7.50 -26.12 -21.16
C GLY A 157 7.94 -26.89 -19.91
N ASP A 158 8.40 -28.12 -20.09
CA ASP A 158 8.80 -29.02 -18.99
C ASP A 158 9.96 -28.49 -18.14
N SER A 159 10.83 -27.66 -18.72
CA SER A 159 12.05 -27.18 -18.05
C SER A 159 12.37 -25.71 -18.29
N VAL A 160 11.81 -25.12 -19.35
CA VAL A 160 12.08 -23.74 -19.78
C VAL A 160 10.81 -23.12 -20.34
N TRP A 161 10.79 -21.78 -20.30
CA TRP A 161 9.82 -21.00 -21.07
C TRP A 161 10.29 -20.91 -22.52
N THR A 162 9.33 -20.86 -23.44
CA THR A 162 9.55 -20.70 -24.89
C THR A 162 8.48 -19.78 -25.46
N PHE A 163 8.73 -19.21 -26.64
CA PHE A 163 7.65 -18.64 -27.43
C PHE A 163 6.65 -19.74 -27.84
N GLU A 164 5.41 -19.35 -28.13
CA GLU A 164 4.36 -20.29 -28.57
C GLU A 164 4.73 -21.06 -29.84
N ASN A 165 5.54 -20.45 -30.73
CA ASN A 165 6.06 -21.10 -31.93
C ASN A 165 7.20 -22.10 -31.66
N GLY A 166 7.59 -22.29 -30.39
CA GLY A 166 8.65 -23.20 -29.94
C GLY A 166 10.07 -22.62 -29.96
N SER A 167 10.27 -21.36 -30.38
CA SER A 167 11.59 -20.74 -30.32
C SER A 167 12.01 -20.40 -28.88
N GLU A 168 13.32 -20.38 -28.64
CA GLU A 168 13.88 -20.02 -27.34
C GLU A 168 13.57 -18.55 -26.99
N THR A 169 13.46 -18.27 -25.69
CA THR A 169 13.30 -16.92 -25.14
C THR A 169 14.37 -16.66 -24.07
N SER A 170 14.61 -15.38 -23.74
CA SER A 170 15.47 -14.97 -22.64
C SER A 170 14.91 -15.44 -21.30
N SER A 171 15.54 -16.45 -20.71
CA SER A 171 15.19 -16.95 -19.37
C SER A 171 15.32 -15.87 -18.30
N THR A 172 16.30 -14.96 -18.45
CA THR A 172 16.52 -13.84 -17.53
C THR A 172 15.36 -12.87 -17.57
N THR A 173 14.93 -12.46 -18.76
CA THR A 173 13.84 -11.49 -18.88
C THR A 173 12.51 -12.10 -18.49
N MET A 174 12.26 -13.37 -18.84
CA MET A 174 11.08 -14.11 -18.38
C MET A 174 11.04 -14.26 -16.85
N THR A 175 12.18 -14.49 -16.20
CA THR A 175 12.26 -14.48 -14.72
C THR A 175 11.84 -13.12 -14.15
N GLY A 176 12.16 -12.03 -14.84
CA GLY A 176 11.70 -10.68 -14.51
C GLY A 176 10.17 -10.56 -14.59
N VAL A 177 9.56 -11.02 -15.68
CA VAL A 177 8.10 -11.05 -15.86
C VAL A 177 7.44 -11.85 -14.72
N MET A 178 7.91 -13.07 -14.45
CA MET A 178 7.37 -13.90 -13.37
C MET A 178 7.55 -13.27 -11.99
N SER A 179 8.64 -12.51 -11.77
CA SER A 179 8.86 -11.80 -10.51
C SER A 179 7.86 -10.67 -10.30
N GLU A 180 7.54 -9.91 -11.35
CA GLU A 180 6.51 -8.86 -11.26
C GLU A 180 5.11 -9.47 -11.15
N LEU A 181 4.78 -10.57 -11.85
CA LEU A 181 3.50 -11.27 -11.65
C LEU A 181 3.34 -11.82 -10.23
N ALA A 182 4.43 -12.31 -9.62
CA ALA A 182 4.41 -12.77 -8.23
C ALA A 182 4.10 -11.64 -7.25
N SER A 183 4.63 -10.43 -7.48
CA SER A 183 4.31 -9.26 -6.65
C SER A 183 4.72 -7.94 -7.34
N LEU A 184 3.83 -7.36 -8.13
CA LEU A 184 4.02 -6.04 -8.74
C LEU A 184 3.61 -4.96 -7.73
N LEU A 185 4.56 -4.11 -7.38
CA LEU A 185 4.34 -3.00 -6.46
C LEU A 185 4.39 -1.66 -7.19
N ALA A 186 3.38 -0.83 -6.92
CA ALA A 186 3.34 0.55 -7.33
C ALA A 186 4.26 1.41 -6.45
N VAL A 187 4.70 2.55 -7.00
CA VAL A 187 5.38 3.59 -6.23
C VAL A 187 4.39 4.58 -5.59
N GLY A 188 3.17 4.64 -6.12
CA GLY A 188 2.09 5.48 -5.60
C GLY A 188 0.78 5.27 -6.35
N PHE A 189 -0.13 6.21 -6.17
CA PHE A 189 -1.47 6.23 -6.77
C PHE A 189 -1.59 7.46 -7.66
N LEU A 190 -2.45 7.37 -8.68
CA LEU A 190 -2.80 8.45 -9.58
C LEU A 190 -4.30 8.70 -9.49
N GLU A 191 -4.69 9.96 -9.68
CA GLU A 191 -6.06 10.39 -9.83
C GLU A 191 -6.45 10.50 -11.30
N ALA A 192 -7.75 10.45 -11.61
CA ALA A 192 -8.23 10.52 -12.99
C ALA A 192 -7.80 11.80 -13.73
N GLY A 193 -7.49 12.88 -13.00
CA GLY A 193 -7.00 14.14 -13.57
C GLY A 193 -5.50 14.22 -13.82
N ASP A 194 -4.71 13.22 -13.40
CA ASP A 194 -3.26 13.22 -13.58
C ASP A 194 -2.89 13.09 -15.06
N SER A 195 -1.92 13.90 -15.51
CA SER A 195 -1.46 13.89 -16.92
C SER A 195 -0.96 12.53 -17.39
N LEU A 196 -0.42 11.71 -16.48
CA LEU A 196 -0.04 10.34 -16.80
C LEU A 196 -1.24 9.52 -17.23
N VAL A 197 -2.38 9.65 -16.54
CA VAL A 197 -3.60 8.87 -16.83
C VAL A 197 -4.21 9.21 -18.19
N ALA A 198 -3.92 10.41 -18.71
CA ALA A 198 -4.31 10.81 -20.05
C ALA A 198 -3.47 10.17 -21.16
N MET A 199 -2.35 9.50 -20.83
CA MET A 199 -1.53 8.80 -21.82
C MET A 199 -2.23 7.52 -22.30
N ASP A 200 -2.09 7.22 -23.60
CA ASP A 200 -2.65 6.02 -24.21
C ASP A 200 -2.12 4.73 -23.55
N GLN A 201 -2.84 3.62 -23.73
CA GLN A 201 -2.36 2.29 -23.35
C GLN A 201 -1.06 1.95 -24.09
N GLY A 202 -0.03 1.56 -23.34
CA GLY A 202 1.29 1.19 -23.86
C GLY A 202 1.61 -0.31 -23.75
N GLY A 203 0.73 -1.09 -23.11
CA GLY A 203 0.86 -2.54 -23.08
C GLY A 203 -0.11 -3.23 -22.14
N VAL A 204 -0.24 -4.54 -22.32
CA VAL A 204 -1.05 -5.45 -21.51
C VAL A 204 -0.25 -6.73 -21.31
N THR A 205 -0.20 -7.21 -20.07
CA THR A 205 0.36 -8.52 -19.73
C THR A 205 -0.72 -9.36 -19.08
N THR A 206 -1.07 -10.48 -19.69
CA THR A 206 -2.08 -11.41 -19.19
C THR A 206 -1.46 -12.78 -18.91
N ALA A 207 -1.64 -13.27 -17.70
CA ALA A 207 -1.13 -14.56 -17.24
C ALA A 207 -2.28 -15.54 -17.08
N TYR A 208 -2.10 -16.76 -17.59
CA TYR A 208 -3.11 -17.81 -17.61
C TYR A 208 -2.62 -19.08 -16.91
N ASP A 209 -3.55 -19.82 -16.33
CA ASP A 209 -3.31 -21.20 -15.89
C ASP A 209 -3.36 -22.21 -17.06
N GLU A 210 -3.09 -23.48 -16.77
CA GLU A 210 -3.11 -24.57 -17.76
C GLU A 210 -4.50 -24.80 -18.39
N SER A 211 -5.57 -24.41 -17.70
CA SER A 211 -6.95 -24.50 -18.19
C SER A 211 -7.37 -23.29 -19.04
N GLY A 212 -6.50 -22.28 -19.17
CA GLY A 212 -6.79 -21.04 -19.87
C GLY A 212 -7.55 -20.01 -19.04
N ASN A 213 -7.67 -20.19 -17.72
CA ASN A 213 -8.26 -19.16 -16.86
C ASN A 213 -7.26 -18.02 -16.65
N ILE A 214 -7.74 -16.77 -16.68
CA ILE A 214 -6.92 -15.60 -16.37
C ILE A 214 -6.61 -15.59 -14.87
N LEU A 215 -5.32 -15.64 -14.55
CA LEU A 215 -4.81 -15.47 -13.18
C LEU A 215 -4.54 -14.00 -12.86
N ALA A 216 -4.07 -13.24 -13.86
CA ALA A 216 -3.76 -11.83 -13.75
C ALA A 216 -3.83 -11.15 -15.11
N GLU A 217 -4.24 -9.89 -15.13
CA GLU A 217 -4.10 -9.00 -16.28
C GLU A 217 -3.67 -7.63 -15.76
N VAL A 218 -2.54 -7.13 -16.29
CA VAL A 218 -1.99 -5.83 -15.95
C VAL A 218 -1.92 -4.97 -17.20
N THR A 219 -2.65 -3.87 -17.21
CA THR A 219 -2.58 -2.85 -18.26
C THR A 219 -1.68 -1.71 -17.81
N ILE A 220 -0.84 -1.22 -18.71
CA ILE A 220 0.08 -0.10 -18.45
C ILE A 220 -0.07 1.01 -19.49
N GLY A 221 0.27 2.24 -19.09
CA GLY A 221 0.35 3.39 -19.98
C GLY A 221 1.54 3.37 -20.94
N SER A 222 1.47 4.22 -21.95
CA SER A 222 2.56 4.61 -22.84
C SER A 222 3.50 5.63 -22.18
N GLY A 223 4.62 5.94 -22.82
CA GLY A 223 5.66 6.86 -22.32
C GLY A 223 7.00 6.18 -22.05
N GLU A 224 7.97 6.88 -21.48
CA GLU A 224 9.35 6.37 -21.23
C GLU A 224 9.74 6.40 -19.75
N SER A 225 8.93 7.05 -18.90
CA SER A 225 9.20 7.25 -17.48
C SER A 225 8.21 6.44 -16.63
N ASP A 226 7.84 6.95 -15.46
CA ASP A 226 6.76 6.36 -14.67
C ASP A 226 5.46 6.40 -15.46
N ARG A 227 4.68 5.32 -15.34
CA ARG A 227 3.43 5.16 -16.10
C ARG A 227 2.30 4.83 -15.16
N TRP A 228 1.08 5.01 -15.65
CA TRP A 228 -0.08 4.45 -14.98
C TRP A 228 -0.12 2.93 -15.19
N ALA A 229 -0.71 2.22 -14.23
CA ALA A 229 -1.06 0.82 -14.36
C ALA A 229 -2.42 0.54 -13.72
N ARG A 230 -3.12 -0.46 -14.25
CA ARG A 230 -4.35 -1.01 -13.69
C ARG A 230 -4.27 -2.52 -13.70
N SER A 231 -4.82 -3.12 -12.66
CA SER A 231 -5.08 -4.55 -12.59
C SER A 231 -6.54 -4.80 -13.02
N ALA A 232 -6.82 -5.90 -13.71
CA ALA A 232 -8.19 -6.22 -14.09
C ALA A 232 -9.10 -6.34 -12.87
N GLY A 233 -10.27 -5.68 -12.92
CA GLY A 233 -11.24 -5.67 -11.83
C GLY A 233 -10.97 -4.65 -10.73
N ASP A 234 -9.92 -3.81 -10.85
CA ASP A 234 -9.63 -2.73 -9.91
C ASP A 234 -9.93 -1.35 -10.51
N GLU A 235 -10.49 -0.45 -9.70
CA GLU A 235 -10.71 0.95 -10.05
C GLU A 235 -9.49 1.83 -9.74
N VAL A 236 -8.53 1.32 -8.96
CA VAL A 236 -7.32 2.03 -8.57
C VAL A 236 -6.39 2.22 -9.77
N ILE A 237 -5.92 3.46 -9.95
CA ILE A 237 -4.88 3.79 -10.92
C ILE A 237 -3.55 3.91 -10.18
N TYR A 238 -2.64 2.99 -10.49
CA TYR A 238 -1.34 2.94 -9.84
C TYR A 238 -0.30 3.72 -10.63
N ARG A 239 0.64 4.36 -9.93
CA ARG A 239 1.89 4.84 -10.52
C ARG A 239 2.93 3.75 -10.41
N ILE A 240 3.45 3.27 -11.54
CA ILE A 240 4.54 2.28 -11.57
C ILE A 240 5.81 2.90 -12.16
N GLY A 241 6.95 2.52 -11.59
CA GLY A 241 8.26 3.00 -12.06
C GLY A 241 8.63 2.37 -13.40
N SER A 242 9.37 3.09 -14.24
CA SER A 242 9.78 2.62 -15.57
C SER A 242 10.45 1.24 -15.55
N TYR A 243 11.33 0.97 -14.57
CA TYR A 243 11.99 -0.34 -14.46
C TYR A 243 11.02 -1.51 -14.25
N ARG A 244 9.85 -1.29 -13.62
CA ARG A 244 8.83 -2.32 -13.45
C ARG A 244 8.00 -2.48 -14.70
N VAL A 245 7.72 -1.37 -15.40
CA VAL A 245 7.08 -1.40 -16.72
C VAL A 245 7.87 -2.30 -17.66
N GLU A 246 9.18 -2.09 -17.79
CA GLU A 246 10.02 -2.90 -18.68
C GLU A 246 10.17 -4.36 -18.24
N ARG A 247 9.78 -4.71 -17.01
CA ARG A 247 9.79 -6.08 -16.50
C ARG A 247 8.45 -6.79 -16.62
N ILE A 248 7.34 -6.10 -16.38
CA ILE A 248 6.00 -6.70 -16.48
C ILE A 248 5.55 -6.82 -17.94
N ALA A 249 5.89 -5.83 -18.77
CA ALA A 249 5.54 -5.79 -20.20
C ALA A 249 6.80 -5.44 -21.03
N PRO A 250 7.80 -6.33 -21.06
CA PRO A 250 9.03 -6.10 -21.82
C PRO A 250 8.74 -5.98 -23.32
N LYS A 251 9.62 -5.27 -24.05
CA LYS A 251 9.60 -5.27 -25.53
C LYS A 251 10.01 -6.63 -26.08
N LEU A 252 9.49 -7.00 -27.25
CA LEU A 252 9.76 -8.30 -27.90
C LEU A 252 11.27 -8.56 -28.07
N GLU A 253 12.02 -7.55 -28.52
CA GLU A 253 13.49 -7.62 -28.69
C GLU A 253 14.24 -8.02 -27.40
N ASN A 254 13.68 -7.73 -26.21
CA ASN A 254 14.27 -8.12 -24.93
C ASN A 254 13.89 -9.53 -24.48
N MET A 255 12.86 -10.14 -25.12
CA MET A 255 12.49 -11.55 -24.94
C MET A 255 13.28 -12.48 -25.83
N GLU A 256 13.88 -11.98 -26.90
CA GLU A 256 14.75 -12.80 -27.74
C GLU A 256 16.02 -13.18 -26.95
N PRO A 257 16.55 -14.41 -27.12
CA PRO A 257 17.76 -14.83 -26.45
C PRO A 257 18.94 -13.94 -26.89
N SER A 258 19.82 -13.60 -25.95
CA SER A 258 21.04 -12.85 -26.27
C SER A 258 21.92 -13.65 -27.22
N SER A 259 22.33 -13.04 -28.33
CA SER A 259 23.26 -13.62 -29.31
C SER A 259 24.66 -13.88 -28.73
#